data_AF-A0A420S1M8-F1
#
_entry.id   AF-A0A420S1M8-F1
#
_cell.length_a   1.000
_cell.length_b   1.000
_cell.length_c   1.000
_cell.angle_alpha   90.00
_cell.angle_beta   90.00
_cell.angle_gamma   90.00
#
_symmetry.space_group_name_H-M   'P 1'
#
loop_
_entity.id
_entity.type
_entity.pdbx_description
1 polymer ?
#
loop_
_entity_poly.entity_id
_entity_poly.type
_entity_poly.pdbx_seq_one_letter_code
_entity_poly.pdbx_strand_id
1 'polypeptide(L)'
;MQSGDLSGYCKAKLAADEVLLQNSSLRSDFSGISLRPGMLSDEPAGKVELGKTKTSRGNVSRASVVKTIVSLLENQNVKSPWLDLLDGDHDVNVSVERIASTGLDAAEGEGN
;
A
#
# COMPACT_ATOMS: atom_id res chain seq x y z
N MET A 1 -24.12 13.82 4.61
CA MET A 1 -23.25 12.66 4.34
C MET A 1 -23.28 11.79 5.57
N GLN A 2 -23.70 10.52 5.46
CA GLN A 2 -23.58 9.60 6.60
C GLN A 2 -22.09 9.41 6.86
N SER A 3 -21.57 10.07 7.90
CA SER A 3 -20.28 9.73 8.50
C SER A 3 -20.46 8.42 9.24
N GLY A 4 -20.53 7.31 8.49
CA GLY A 4 -20.41 5.99 9.06
C GLY A 4 -19.03 5.88 9.67
N ASP A 5 -18.96 5.57 10.96
CA ASP A 5 -17.71 5.42 11.69
C ASP A 5 -16.85 4.32 11.03
N LEU A 6 -15.82 4.73 10.29
CA LEU A 6 -14.86 3.83 9.66
C LEU A 6 -13.94 3.15 10.69
N SER A 7 -14.05 3.48 12.00
CA SER A 7 -13.20 2.90 13.04
C SER A 7 -13.23 1.37 13.04
N GLY A 8 -14.41 0.76 12.94
CA GLY A 8 -14.54 -0.70 12.89
C GLY A 8 -13.85 -1.31 11.67
N TYR A 9 -14.04 -0.71 10.50
CA TYR A 9 -13.40 -1.13 9.25
C TYR A 9 -11.86 -0.99 9.34
N CYS A 10 -11.36 0.16 9.78
CA CYS A 10 -9.93 0.42 9.88
C CYS A 10 -9.25 -0.53 10.88
N LYS A 11 -9.87 -0.79 12.04
CA LYS A 11 -9.36 -1.76 13.03
C LYS A 11 -9.28 -3.17 12.44
N ALA A 12 -10.31 -3.61 11.72
CA ALA A 12 -10.32 -4.93 11.09
C ALA A 12 -9.24 -5.06 10.01
N LYS A 13 -9.04 -4.01 9.20
CA LYS A 13 -8.01 -3.98 8.16
C LYS A 13 -6.59 -3.97 8.74
N LEU A 14 -6.34 -3.15 9.75
CA LEU A 14 -5.05 -3.10 10.44
C LEU A 14 -4.69 -4.47 11.03
N ALA A 15 -5.61 -5.11 11.75
CA ALA A 15 -5.39 -6.45 12.31
C ALA A 15 -5.09 -7.50 11.22
N ALA A 16 -5.74 -7.41 10.05
CA ALA A 16 -5.46 -8.30 8.93
C ALA A 16 -4.06 -8.06 8.34
N ASP A 17 -3.65 -6.80 8.22
CA ASP A 17 -2.35 -6.41 7.67
C ASP A 17 -1.21 -6.86 8.61
N GLU A 18 -1.38 -6.72 9.93
CA GLU A 18 -0.45 -7.23 10.95
C GLU A 18 -0.26 -8.75 10.86
N VAL A 19 -1.37 -9.50 10.74
CA VAL A 19 -1.34 -10.95 10.57
C VAL A 19 -0.63 -11.33 9.26
N LEU A 20 -0.88 -10.61 8.17
CA LEU A 20 -0.21 -10.84 6.88
C LEU A 20 1.31 -10.68 7.00
N LEU A 21 1.77 -9.57 7.58
CA LEU A 21 3.20 -9.32 7.76
C LEU A 21 3.84 -10.35 8.66
N GLN A 22 3.24 -10.63 9.83
CA GLN A 22 3.75 -11.62 10.78
C GLN A 22 3.93 -12.98 10.09
N ASN A 23 2.89 -13.49 9.41
CA ASN A 23 2.98 -14.78 8.73
C ASN A 23 3.97 -14.77 7.56
N SER A 24 4.12 -13.63 6.87
CA SER A 24 5.11 -13.51 5.80
C SER A 24 6.55 -13.57 6.30
N SER A 25 6.83 -13.01 7.48
CA SER A 25 8.17 -13.07 8.09
C SER A 25 8.59 -14.49 8.51
N LEU A 26 7.62 -15.39 8.72
CA LEU A 26 7.86 -16.76 9.15
C LEU A 26 8.13 -17.73 8.00
N ARG A 27 7.99 -17.27 6.74
CA ARG A 27 8.02 -18.10 5.55
C ARG A 27 8.95 -17.54 4.49
N SER A 28 9.97 -18.30 4.10
CA SER A 28 10.89 -17.91 3.02
C SER A 28 10.30 -18.08 1.62
N ASP A 29 9.24 -18.88 1.49
CA ASP A 29 8.57 -19.21 0.23
C ASP A 29 7.35 -18.32 -0.06
N PHE A 30 7.08 -17.34 0.80
CA PHE A 30 5.89 -16.48 0.70
C PHE A 30 6.27 -15.01 0.89
N SER A 31 5.68 -14.14 0.08
CA SER A 31 5.84 -12.69 0.19
C SER A 31 4.48 -12.05 0.40
N GLY A 32 4.34 -11.33 1.53
CA GLY A 32 3.10 -10.69 1.93
C GLY A 32 3.16 -9.19 1.67
N ILE A 33 2.51 -8.72 0.60
CA ILE A 33 2.45 -7.30 0.25
C ILE A 33 1.19 -6.70 0.86
N SER A 34 1.34 -5.75 1.80
CA SER A 34 0.22 -4.94 2.31
C SER A 34 0.15 -3.60 1.57
N LEU A 35 -0.79 -3.46 0.64
CA LEU A 35 -1.04 -2.23 -0.10
C LEU A 35 -2.29 -1.52 0.45
N ARG A 36 -2.09 -0.32 0.99
CA ARG A 36 -3.10 0.47 1.70
C ARG A 36 -3.46 1.73 0.92
N PRO A 37 -4.46 1.67 0.02
CA PRO A 37 -4.90 2.82 -0.73
C PRO A 37 -5.64 3.83 0.15
N GLY A 38 -5.54 5.11 -0.23
CA GLY A 38 -6.44 6.16 0.24
C GLY A 38 -7.89 5.96 -0.22
N MET A 39 -8.67 7.04 -0.17
CA MET A 39 -10.07 7.02 -0.61
C MET A 39 -10.15 6.72 -2.11
N LEU A 40 -10.87 5.66 -2.47
CA LEU A 40 -10.98 5.20 -3.85
C LEU A 40 -11.85 6.14 -4.69
N SER A 41 -11.34 6.53 -5.86
CA SER A 41 -12.09 7.25 -6.89
C SER A 41 -12.22 6.44 -8.19
N ASP A 42 -13.14 6.85 -9.07
CA ASP A 42 -13.34 6.28 -10.41
C ASP A 42 -12.65 7.09 -11.52
N GLU A 43 -11.73 7.98 -11.13
CA GLU A 43 -10.92 8.73 -12.08
C GLU A 43 -10.01 7.80 -12.92
N PRO A 44 -9.52 8.25 -14.08
CA PRO A 44 -8.51 7.52 -14.82
C PRO A 44 -7.24 7.24 -14.00
N ALA A 45 -6.43 6.29 -14.46
CA ALA A 45 -5.13 6.04 -13.83
C ALA A 45 -4.22 7.26 -13.97
N GLY A 46 -3.55 7.61 -12.88
CA GLY A 46 -2.65 8.75 -12.77
C GLY A 46 -1.32 8.38 -12.14
N LYS A 47 -0.61 9.43 -11.71
CA LYS A 47 0.63 9.33 -10.95
C LYS A 47 0.32 9.08 -9.46
N VAL A 48 1.29 8.52 -8.75
CA VAL A 48 1.12 8.02 -7.37
C VAL A 48 2.20 8.51 -6.43
N GLU A 49 1.88 8.46 -5.14
CA GLU A 49 2.82 8.45 -4.03
C GLU A 49 2.69 7.08 -3.33
N LEU A 50 3.77 6.30 -3.34
CA LEU A 50 3.78 4.90 -2.87
C LEU A 50 4.84 4.70 -1.78
N GLY A 51 4.49 4.00 -0.70
CA GLY A 51 5.35 3.73 0.46
C GLY A 51 4.91 4.53 1.67
N LYS A 52 5.86 5.18 2.37
CA LYS A 52 5.54 6.10 3.47
C LYS A 52 5.08 7.44 2.90
N THR A 53 3.77 7.66 2.85
CA THR A 53 3.17 8.88 2.28
C THR A 53 3.31 10.07 3.22
N LYS A 54 3.32 11.29 2.68
CA LYS A 54 3.39 12.55 3.47
C LYS A 54 2.19 12.77 4.38
N THR A 55 1.06 12.15 4.05
CA THR A 55 -0.22 12.26 4.76
C THR A 55 -0.91 10.91 4.74
N SER A 56 -1.68 10.62 5.80
CA SER A 56 -2.56 9.43 5.86
C SER A 56 -3.93 9.65 5.20
N ARG A 57 -4.18 10.85 4.67
CA ARG A 57 -5.42 11.22 3.99
C ARG A 57 -5.15 11.68 2.57
N GLY A 58 -5.83 11.05 1.62
CA GLY A 58 -5.82 11.42 0.21
C GLY A 58 -6.70 10.46 -0.58
N ASN A 59 -6.85 10.76 -1.87
CA ASN A 59 -7.54 9.88 -2.80
C ASN A 59 -6.52 9.03 -3.57
N VAL A 60 -7.01 7.97 -4.20
CA VAL A 60 -6.33 7.28 -5.30
C VAL A 60 -7.37 6.67 -6.22
N SER A 61 -7.14 6.73 -7.53
CA SER A 61 -8.07 6.08 -8.46
C SER A 61 -7.94 4.55 -8.42
N ARG A 62 -9.07 3.85 -8.55
CA ARG A 62 -9.09 2.37 -8.65
C ARG A 62 -8.20 1.88 -9.80
N ALA A 63 -8.13 2.63 -10.89
CA ALA A 63 -7.28 2.32 -12.03
C ALA A 63 -5.78 2.42 -11.67
N SER A 64 -5.35 3.43 -10.90
CA SER A 64 -3.99 3.51 -10.37
C SER A 64 -3.68 2.37 -9.40
N VAL A 65 -4.62 2.01 -8.52
CA VAL A 65 -4.47 0.88 -7.58
C VAL A 65 -4.18 -0.42 -8.33
N VAL A 66 -4.96 -0.74 -9.36
CA VAL A 66 -4.75 -1.96 -10.16
C VAL A 66 -3.38 -1.96 -10.83
N LYS A 67 -2.97 -0.83 -11.43
CA LYS A 67 -1.64 -0.72 -12.04
C LYS A 67 -0.52 -0.95 -11.02
N THR A 68 -0.64 -0.38 -9.83
CA THR A 68 0.33 -0.56 -8.74
C THR A 68 0.38 -2.01 -8.28
N ILE A 69 -0.77 -2.69 -8.13
CA ILE A 69 -0.81 -4.11 -7.77
C ILE A 69 -0.07 -4.97 -8.80
N VAL A 70 -0.37 -4.77 -10.10
CA VAL A 70 0.29 -5.53 -11.18
C VAL A 70 1.80 -5.31 -11.15
N SER A 71 2.23 -4.05 -11.09
CA SER A 71 3.65 -3.69 -11.06
C SER A 71 4.40 -4.28 -9.86
N LEU A 72 3.77 -4.27 -8.67
CA LEU A 72 4.34 -4.89 -7.46
C LEU A 72 4.47 -6.42 -7.60
N LEU A 73 3.47 -7.09 -8.17
CA LEU A 73 3.47 -8.55 -8.33
C LEU A 73 4.45 -9.02 -9.42
N GLU A 74 4.68 -8.22 -10.45
CA GLU A 74 5.62 -8.53 -11.53
C GLU A 74 7.09 -8.31 -11.11
N ASN A 75 7.34 -7.53 -10.05
CA ASN A 75 8.68 -7.20 -9.59
C ASN A 75 9.19 -8.19 -8.51
N GLN A 76 10.07 -9.12 -8.91
CA GLN A 76 10.63 -10.17 -8.03
C GLN A 76 11.52 -9.67 -6.87
N ASN A 77 11.93 -8.40 -6.93
CA ASN A 77 12.73 -7.78 -5.88
C ASN A 77 11.87 -7.21 -4.75
N VAL A 78 10.57 -7.05 -4.96
CA VAL A 78 9.61 -6.70 -3.91
C VAL A 78 9.46 -7.90 -2.96
N LYS A 79 9.63 -7.66 -1.66
CA LYS A 79 9.51 -8.68 -0.60
C LYS A 79 8.13 -8.60 0.06
N SER A 80 8.08 -8.40 1.37
CA SER A 80 6.85 -8.27 2.14
C SER A 80 6.66 -6.85 2.69
N PRO A 81 6.52 -5.82 1.83
CA PRO A 81 6.42 -4.45 2.29
C PRO A 81 5.00 -4.11 2.79
N TRP A 82 4.94 -3.10 3.65
CA TRP A 82 3.74 -2.34 3.95
C TRP A 82 3.82 -0.98 3.28
N LEU A 83 2.84 -0.67 2.44
CA LEU A 83 2.89 0.50 1.54
C LEU A 83 1.56 1.24 1.59
N ASP A 84 1.59 2.54 1.93
CA ASP A 84 0.47 3.42 1.66
C ASP A 84 0.51 3.87 0.19
N LEU A 85 -0.66 4.12 -0.39
CA LEU A 85 -0.81 4.51 -1.78
C LEU A 85 -1.82 5.65 -1.92
N LEU A 86 -1.34 6.79 -2.40
CA LEU A 86 -2.14 7.98 -2.73
C LEU A 86 -1.87 8.45 -4.17
N ASP A 87 -2.73 9.32 -4.70
CA ASP A 87 -2.40 10.13 -5.86
C ASP A 87 -1.16 11.00 -5.56
N GLY A 88 -0.28 11.15 -6.54
CA GLY A 88 0.98 11.87 -6.37
C GLY A 88 1.64 12.24 -7.68
N ASP A 89 2.96 12.39 -7.68
CA ASP A 89 3.71 12.98 -8.81
C ASP A 89 4.58 11.98 -9.59
N HIS A 90 4.69 10.75 -9.10
CA HIS A 90 5.57 9.73 -9.66
C HIS A 90 4.82 8.70 -10.51
N ASP A 91 5.47 8.22 -11.56
CA ASP A 91 4.95 7.08 -12.32
C ASP A 91 4.89 5.83 -11.44
N VAL A 92 3.92 4.95 -11.69
CA VAL A 92 3.71 3.73 -10.91
C VAL A 92 4.94 2.82 -10.95
N ASN A 93 5.49 2.55 -12.14
CA ASN A 93 6.61 1.63 -12.28
C ASN A 93 7.88 2.20 -11.64
N VAL A 94 8.12 3.51 -11.82
CA VAL A 94 9.23 4.21 -11.16
C VAL A 94 9.11 4.13 -9.63
N SER A 95 7.89 4.28 -9.11
CA SER A 95 7.63 4.19 -7.67
C SER A 95 7.87 2.77 -7.14
N VAL A 96 7.44 1.74 -7.86
CA VAL A 96 7.66 0.34 -7.49
C VAL A 96 9.13 -0.05 -7.53
N GLU A 97 9.88 0.36 -8.56
CA GLU A 97 11.33 0.13 -8.62
C GLU A 97 12.08 0.78 -7.46
N ARG A 98 11.62 1.97 -7.04
CA ARG A 98 12.15 2.63 -5.84
C ARG A 98 11.87 1.81 -4.58
N ILE A 99 10.68 1.24 -4.41
CA ILE A 99 10.36 0.36 -3.27
C ILE A 99 11.25 -0.88 -3.30
N ALA A 100 11.36 -1.54 -4.45
CA ALA A 100 12.17 -2.74 -4.64
C ALA A 100 13.66 -2.53 -4.33
N SER A 101 14.21 -1.35 -4.66
CA SER A 101 15.62 -1.02 -4.44
C SER A 101 15.94 -0.51 -3.04
N THR A 102 15.01 0.21 -2.40
CA THR A 102 15.25 0.85 -1.09
C THR A 102 14.79 0.00 0.10
N GLY A 103 13.90 -0.98 -0.12
CA GLY A 103 13.27 -1.73 0.96
C GLY A 103 12.39 -0.88 1.88
N LEU A 104 11.91 0.28 1.39
CA LEU A 104 11.09 1.20 2.17
C LEU A 104 9.80 0.53 2.65
N ASP A 105 9.61 0.55 3.96
CA ASP A 105 8.46 0.02 4.68
C ASP A 105 7.73 1.16 5.41
N ALA A 106 6.41 1.25 5.26
CA ALA A 106 5.58 2.24 5.94
C ALA A 106 5.10 1.76 7.34
N ALA A 107 5.51 0.59 7.82
CA ALA A 107 5.11 0.03 9.11
C ALA A 107 5.65 0.78 10.35
N GLU A 108 6.60 1.71 10.21
CA GLU A 108 7.14 2.46 11.36
C GLU A 108 6.08 3.35 12.05
N GLY A 109 5.68 2.97 13.28
CA GLY A 109 4.89 3.81 14.19
C GLY A 109 3.49 3.31 14.53
N GLU A 110 3.04 2.19 13.96
CA GLU A 110 1.72 1.59 14.25
C GLU A 110 1.74 0.62 15.44
N GLY A 111 2.94 0.36 15.99
CA GLY A 111 3.16 -0.47 17.19
C GLY A 111 3.79 0.32 18.33
N ASN A 112 3.01 1.19 18.97
CA ASN A 112 3.15 1.54 20.41
C ASN A 112 1.88 2.19 20.96
#